data_AF-A0A1G2CEF1-F1
#
_entry.id   AF-A0A1G2CEF1-F1
#
_cell.length_a   1.000
_cell.length_b   1.000
_cell.length_c   1.000
_cell.angle_alpha   90.00
_cell.angle_beta   90.00
_cell.angle_gamma   90.00
#
_symmetry.space_group_name_H-M   'P 1'
#
loop_
_entity.id
_entity.type
_entity.pdbx_description
1 polymer ?
#
loop_
_entity_poly.entity_id
_entity_poly.type
_entity_poly.pdbx_seq_one_letter_code
_entity_poly.pdbx_strand_id
1 'polypeptide(L)'
;MNIVQEFEKIRDIPYRIPLSTTERDDCCSGKSEQLLKILKVAGHGARYRVCTFRWSDLNLPNWVEQVPHENECTHTYIEILLDGEWKIVDATWDRGLKNIFAVNNNWDGRSNTEVAVPVRKLFSPKQSAEYMKRSATTDAIAEDLKKNGKFYEAFNRWLETKRREPRTK
;
A
#
# COMPACT_ATOMS: atom_id res chain seq x y z
N MET A 1 11.45 -21.02 3.47
CA MET A 1 11.05 -19.85 2.66
C MET A 1 11.81 -18.64 3.17
N ASN A 2 12.38 -17.81 2.30
CA ASN A 2 13.06 -16.58 2.73
C ASN A 2 12.05 -15.42 2.67
N ILE A 3 11.53 -15.00 3.83
CA ILE A 3 10.51 -13.95 3.93
C ILE A 3 10.99 -12.58 3.42
N VAL A 4 12.30 -12.31 3.49
CA VAL A 4 12.88 -11.06 2.98
C VAL A 4 12.80 -11.04 1.47
N GLN A 5 13.17 -12.13 0.80
CA GLN A 5 13.07 -12.24 -0.65
C GLN A 5 11.63 -12.17 -1.15
N GLU A 6 10.67 -12.77 -0.44
CA GLU A 6 9.25 -12.67 -0.81
C GLU A 6 8.70 -11.25 -0.60
N PHE A 7 9.12 -10.58 0.48
CA PHE A 7 8.82 -9.16 0.69
C PHE A 7 9.37 -8.30 -0.44
N GLU A 8 10.63 -8.47 -0.82
CA GLU A 8 11.27 -7.71 -1.90
C GLU A 8 10.57 -7.93 -3.24
N LYS A 9 10.20 -9.17 -3.56
CA LYS A 9 9.44 -9.49 -4.78
C LYS A 9 8.11 -8.74 -4.83
N ILE A 10 7.35 -8.73 -3.72
CA ILE A 10 6.05 -8.05 -3.67
C ILE A 10 6.23 -6.53 -3.69
N ARG A 11 7.19 -6.00 -2.93
CA ARG A 11 7.53 -4.59 -2.91
C ARG A 11 7.87 -4.09 -4.31
N ASP A 12 8.68 -4.84 -5.06
CA ASP A 12 9.16 -4.42 -6.38
C ASP A 12 8.11 -4.57 -7.50
N ILE A 13 6.92 -5.12 -7.23
CA ILE A 13 5.77 -4.97 -8.13
C ILE A 13 5.44 -3.48 -8.21
N PRO A 14 5.40 -2.85 -9.41
CA PRO A 14 5.11 -1.43 -9.52
C PRO A 14 3.78 -1.07 -8.86
N TYR A 15 3.78 -0.13 -7.90
CA TYR A 15 2.55 0.35 -7.28
C TYR A 15 1.62 1.00 -8.31
N ARG A 16 0.38 0.56 -8.34
CA ARG A 16 -0.66 1.11 -9.21
C ARG A 16 -2.02 0.93 -8.54
N ILE A 17 -2.82 1.99 -8.52
CA ILE A 17 -4.22 1.89 -8.10
C ILE A 17 -5.03 1.37 -9.29
N PRO A 18 -5.78 0.26 -9.16
CA PRO A 18 -6.59 -0.25 -10.27
C PRO A 18 -7.66 0.77 -10.67
N LEU A 19 -7.90 0.95 -11.98
CA LEU A 19 -8.90 1.89 -12.51
C LEU A 19 -10.22 1.20 -12.91
N SER A 20 -10.30 -0.12 -12.71
CA SER A 20 -11.49 -0.94 -12.93
C SER A 20 -11.44 -2.20 -12.07
N THR A 21 -12.58 -2.86 -11.89
CA THR A 21 -12.71 -4.09 -11.08
C THR A 21 -12.08 -5.32 -11.72
N THR A 22 -11.68 -5.23 -13.00
CA THR A 22 -11.02 -6.32 -13.74
C THR A 22 -9.50 -6.19 -13.77
N GLU A 23 -8.96 -5.03 -13.36
CA GLU A 23 -7.53 -4.83 -13.23
C GLU A 23 -6.97 -5.57 -12.01
N ARG A 24 -5.70 -5.98 -12.11
CA ARG A 24 -4.97 -6.53 -10.97
C ARG A 24 -4.80 -5.46 -9.90
N ASP A 25 -5.10 -5.81 -8.66
CA ASP A 25 -4.82 -4.94 -7.50
C ASP A 25 -3.33 -5.04 -7.13
N ASP A 26 -2.54 -4.09 -7.63
CA ASP A 26 -1.14 -3.89 -7.25
C ASP A 26 -0.94 -2.65 -6.36
N CYS A 27 -2.01 -2.19 -5.72
CA CYS A 27 -1.97 -1.11 -4.73
C CYS A 27 -1.65 -1.66 -3.32
N CYS A 28 -1.87 -0.86 -2.27
CA CYS A 28 -1.54 -1.24 -0.91
C CYS A 28 -2.31 -2.48 -0.42
N SER A 29 -3.60 -2.60 -0.75
CA SER A 29 -4.45 -3.74 -0.37
C SER A 29 -4.01 -5.03 -1.06
N GLY A 30 -3.85 -5.00 -2.39
CA GLY A 30 -3.51 -6.19 -3.16
C GLY A 30 -2.10 -6.71 -2.89
N LYS A 31 -1.13 -5.79 -2.69
CA LYS A 31 0.22 -6.18 -2.23
C LYS A 31 0.20 -6.78 -0.82
N SER A 32 -0.52 -6.15 0.10
CA SER A 32 -0.68 -6.66 1.47
C SER A 32 -1.35 -8.02 1.50
N GLU A 33 -2.34 -8.25 0.64
CA GLU A 33 -2.99 -9.56 0.52
C GLU A 33 -2.03 -10.63 0.02
N GLN A 34 -1.25 -10.35 -1.03
CA GLN A 34 -0.24 -11.27 -1.55
C GLN A 34 0.76 -11.64 -0.44
N LEU A 35 1.26 -10.65 0.29
CA LEU A 35 2.25 -10.85 1.35
C LEU A 35 1.66 -11.64 2.53
N LEU A 36 0.44 -11.31 2.93
CA LEU A 36 -0.28 -12.01 4.00
C LEU A 36 -0.49 -13.50 3.65
N LYS A 37 -0.87 -13.82 2.41
CA LYS A 37 -1.05 -15.21 1.95
C LYS A 37 0.26 -15.98 2.03
N ILE A 38 1.35 -15.42 1.49
CA ILE A 38 2.68 -16.06 1.49
C ILE A 38 3.17 -16.32 2.91
N LEU A 39 3.07 -15.32 3.81
CA LEU A 39 3.56 -15.45 5.18
C LEU A 39 2.73 -16.44 6.00
N LYS A 40 1.41 -16.50 5.79
CA LYS A 40 0.56 -17.53 6.40
C LYS A 40 0.94 -18.95 5.94
N VAL A 41 1.21 -19.14 4.65
CA VAL A 41 1.65 -20.44 4.11
C VAL A 41 2.98 -20.88 4.72
N ALA A 42 3.87 -19.92 5.03
CA ALA A 42 5.11 -20.22 5.74
C ALA A 42 4.97 -20.41 7.26
N GLY A 43 3.75 -20.37 7.79
CA GLY A 43 3.48 -20.62 9.21
C GLY A 43 3.60 -19.40 10.12
N HIS A 44 3.74 -18.18 9.57
CA HIS A 44 3.72 -16.98 10.38
C HIS A 44 2.30 -16.56 10.74
N GLY A 45 2.09 -16.13 11.98
CA GLY A 45 0.89 -15.39 12.34
C GLY A 45 0.90 -14.06 11.58
N ALA A 46 -0.06 -13.82 10.70
CA ALA A 46 -0.14 -12.58 9.92
C ALA A 46 -1.56 -12.01 9.92
N ARG A 47 -1.67 -10.69 10.05
CA ARG A 47 -2.95 -9.96 10.09
C ARG A 47 -2.88 -8.65 9.33
N TYR A 48 -4.02 -8.21 8.79
CA TYR A 48 -4.14 -6.87 8.21
C TYR A 48 -4.16 -5.80 9.29
N ARG A 49 -3.61 -4.64 8.93
CA ARG A 49 -3.75 -3.38 9.66
C ARG A 49 -4.19 -2.31 8.68
N VAL A 50 -5.11 -1.49 9.13
CA VAL A 50 -5.65 -0.37 8.36
C VAL A 50 -5.47 0.90 9.16
N CYS A 51 -4.99 1.95 8.50
CA CYS A 51 -4.96 3.29 9.04
C CYS A 51 -5.61 4.28 8.07
N THR A 52 -5.89 5.49 8.54
CA THR A 52 -6.30 6.61 7.68
C THR A 52 -5.13 7.57 7.49
N PHE A 53 -5.12 8.23 6.34
CA PHE A 53 -4.20 9.30 5.98
C PHE A 53 -4.93 10.34 5.13
N ARG A 54 -4.23 11.42 4.76
CA ARG A 54 -4.74 12.38 3.79
C ARG A 54 -3.84 12.46 2.57
N TRP A 55 -4.43 12.57 1.39
CA TRP A 55 -3.68 12.78 0.15
C TRP A 55 -2.85 14.07 0.19
N SER A 56 -3.39 15.13 0.80
CA SER A 56 -2.68 16.40 1.08
C SER A 56 -1.49 16.28 2.03
N ASP A 57 -1.36 15.17 2.78
CA ASP A 57 -0.16 14.91 3.59
C ASP A 57 0.97 14.28 2.76
N LEU A 58 0.68 13.88 1.52
CA LEU A 58 1.67 13.42 0.56
C LEU A 58 2.15 14.60 -0.30
N ASN A 59 3.44 14.66 -0.57
CA ASN A 59 4.03 15.69 -1.44
C ASN A 59 3.74 15.41 -2.92
N LEU A 60 2.47 15.54 -3.31
CA LEU A 60 2.01 15.36 -4.68
C LEU A 60 2.30 16.61 -5.52
N PRO A 61 2.49 16.49 -6.85
CA PRO A 61 2.59 17.66 -7.71
C PRO A 61 1.22 18.33 -7.84
N ASN A 62 1.20 19.67 -7.94
CA ASN A 62 -0.02 20.47 -8.00
C ASN A 62 -1.06 19.97 -9.01
N TRP A 63 -0.63 19.51 -10.19
CA TRP A 63 -1.55 19.03 -11.23
C TRP A 63 -2.26 17.72 -10.88
N VAL A 64 -1.70 16.90 -9.99
CA VAL A 64 -2.37 15.71 -9.43
C VAL A 64 -3.28 16.13 -8.29
N GLU A 65 -2.79 16.97 -7.37
CA GLU A 65 -3.54 17.42 -6.19
C GLU A 65 -4.83 18.17 -6.55
N GLN A 66 -4.82 18.94 -7.65
CA GLN A 66 -5.97 19.68 -8.14
C GLN A 66 -7.07 18.81 -8.76
N VAL A 67 -6.81 17.53 -9.04
CA VAL A 67 -7.85 16.64 -9.57
C VAL A 67 -8.86 16.37 -8.45
N PRO A 68 -10.17 16.59 -8.65
CA PRO A 68 -11.16 16.36 -7.60
C PRO A 68 -11.12 14.94 -7.04
N HIS A 69 -11.04 14.83 -5.71
CA HIS A 69 -10.99 13.57 -4.96
C HIS A 69 -11.38 13.79 -3.50
N GLU A 70 -11.67 12.70 -2.79
CA GLU A 70 -11.78 12.69 -1.33
C GLU A 70 -10.38 12.75 -0.71
N ASN A 71 -10.09 13.79 0.07
CA ASN A 71 -8.77 13.98 0.67
C ASN A 71 -8.46 12.92 1.74
N GLU A 72 -9.45 12.43 2.49
CA GLU A 72 -9.25 11.37 3.48
C GLU A 72 -9.31 9.99 2.81
N CYS A 73 -8.29 9.17 3.06
CA CYS A 73 -8.19 7.84 2.47
C CYS A 73 -7.68 6.84 3.52
N THR A 74 -7.74 5.56 3.21
CA THR A 74 -7.23 4.48 4.05
C THR A 74 -6.03 3.80 3.42
N HIS A 75 -5.09 3.38 4.25
CA HIS A 75 -3.93 2.63 3.85
C HIS A 75 -3.93 1.26 4.53
N THR A 76 -3.57 0.22 3.76
CA THR A 76 -3.51 -1.16 4.23
C THR A 76 -2.07 -1.64 4.22
N TYR A 77 -1.66 -2.23 5.33
CA TYR A 77 -0.41 -2.96 5.50
C TYR A 77 -0.65 -4.20 6.36
N ILE A 78 0.41 -4.97 6.67
CA ILE A 78 0.28 -6.16 7.51
C ILE A 78 1.12 -6.06 8.77
N GLU A 79 0.74 -6.84 9.77
CA GLU A 79 1.61 -7.18 10.89
C GLU A 79 1.86 -8.69 10.87
N ILE A 80 3.09 -9.09 11.19
CA ILE A 80 3.46 -10.49 11.40
C ILE A 80 3.97 -10.74 12.81
N LEU A 81 3.68 -11.94 13.33
CA LEU A 81 4.11 -12.39 14.64
C LEU A 81 5.50 -13.00 14.51
N LEU A 82 6.50 -12.32 15.08
CA LEU A 82 7.89 -12.77 15.16
C LEU A 82 8.33 -12.71 16.62
N ASP A 83 8.87 -13.81 17.14
CA ASP A 83 9.37 -13.91 18.52
C ASP A 83 8.36 -13.44 19.59
N GLY A 84 7.06 -13.68 19.36
CA GLY A 84 5.97 -13.28 20.26
C GLY A 84 5.49 -11.84 20.10
N GLU A 85 6.10 -11.04 19.22
CA GLU A 85 5.75 -9.65 18.97
C GLU A 85 5.17 -9.43 17.58
N TRP A 86 4.21 -8.51 17.47
CA TRP A 86 3.67 -8.09 16.18
C TRP A 86 4.58 -7.02 15.56
N LYS A 87 5.17 -7.33 14.40
CA LYS A 87 6.03 -6.43 13.63
C LYS A 87 5.29 -5.90 12.41
N ILE A 88 5.41 -4.60 12.16
CA ILE A 88 4.86 -3.93 10.97
C ILE A 88 5.65 -4.36 9.75
N VAL A 89 4.93 -4.76 8.70
CA VAL A 89 5.52 -5.05 7.39
C VAL A 89 4.66 -4.40 6.30
N ASP A 90 5.26 -3.45 5.60
CA ASP A 90 4.61 -2.63 4.58
C ASP A 90 5.44 -2.63 3.29
N ALA A 91 4.92 -3.29 2.26
CA ALA A 91 5.55 -3.46 0.95
C ALA A 91 4.99 -2.50 -0.11
N THR A 92 4.37 -1.39 0.29
CA THR A 92 3.54 -0.58 -0.62
C THR A 92 4.32 0.08 -1.75
N TRP A 93 5.31 0.89 -1.41
CA TRP A 93 6.06 1.64 -2.42
C TRP A 93 7.13 0.76 -3.06
N ASP A 94 7.10 0.66 -4.38
CA ASP A 94 8.15 -0.01 -5.13
C ASP A 94 9.43 0.81 -5.17
N ARG A 95 10.56 0.10 -5.34
CA ARG A 95 11.90 0.70 -5.39
C ARG A 95 12.04 1.82 -6.44
N GLY A 96 11.22 1.82 -7.48
CA GLY A 96 11.21 2.88 -8.50
C GLY A 96 10.78 4.25 -7.96
N LEU A 97 10.11 4.30 -6.80
CA LEU A 97 9.54 5.51 -6.20
C LEU A 97 10.38 6.08 -5.06
N LYS A 98 11.58 5.53 -4.79
CA LYS A 98 12.44 5.92 -3.66
C LYS A 98 12.80 7.41 -3.57
N ASN A 99 12.69 8.15 -4.69
CA ASN A 99 13.02 9.58 -4.75
C ASN A 99 11.86 10.47 -4.27
N ILE A 100 10.65 9.92 -4.14
CA ILE A 100 9.44 10.66 -3.77
C ILE A 100 8.72 10.08 -2.55
N PHE A 101 8.98 8.81 -2.20
CA PHE A 101 8.39 8.15 -1.04
C PHE A 101 9.44 7.38 -0.22
N ALA A 102 9.12 7.16 1.06
CA ALA A 102 9.87 6.30 1.95
C ALA A 102 9.69 4.82 1.56
N VAL A 103 10.61 4.30 0.75
CA VAL A 103 10.59 2.89 0.33
C VAL A 103 11.37 2.02 1.32
N ASN A 104 10.72 0.97 1.82
CA ASN A 104 11.32 -0.06 2.67
C ASN A 104 12.29 -0.96 1.88
N ASN A 105 13.51 -0.47 1.61
CA ASN A 105 14.48 -1.15 0.74
C ASN A 105 15.24 -2.31 1.41
N ASN A 106 15.45 -2.24 2.74
CA ASN A 106 16.39 -3.10 3.46
C ASN A 106 15.75 -3.76 4.69
N TRP A 107 14.54 -4.30 4.54
CA TRP A 107 13.91 -5.01 5.64
C TRP A 107 14.72 -6.28 5.98
N ASP A 108 15.09 -6.45 7.25
CA ASP A 108 15.93 -7.54 7.75
C ASP A 108 15.15 -8.83 8.05
N GLY A 109 13.82 -8.81 7.88
CA GLY A 109 12.93 -9.91 8.21
C GLY A 109 12.58 -10.01 9.69
N ARG A 110 12.98 -9.05 10.54
CA ARG A 110 12.83 -9.08 12.01
C ARG A 110 12.32 -7.77 12.60
N SER A 111 12.80 -6.64 12.09
CA SER A 111 12.43 -5.31 12.55
C SER A 111 11.08 -4.88 11.99
N ASN A 112 10.54 -3.79 12.53
CA ASN A 112 9.44 -3.10 11.85
C ASN A 112 9.95 -2.47 10.54
N THR A 113 9.08 -2.42 9.55
CA THR A 113 9.19 -1.47 8.45
C THR A 113 8.50 -0.15 8.80
N GLU A 114 8.70 0.87 7.99
CA GLU A 114 7.92 2.11 8.08
C GLU A 114 6.56 1.94 7.41
N VAL A 115 5.54 2.65 7.90
CA VAL A 115 4.23 2.73 7.24
C VAL A 115 4.33 3.70 6.07
N ALA A 116 3.80 3.31 4.91
CA ALA A 116 3.98 4.02 3.64
C ALA A 116 3.43 5.46 3.62
N VAL A 117 2.51 5.80 4.53
CA VAL A 117 1.81 7.08 4.59
C VAL A 117 1.84 7.69 6.00
N PRO A 118 1.73 9.02 6.13
CA PRO A 118 1.55 9.67 7.43
C PRO A 118 0.25 9.23 8.11
N VAL A 119 0.38 8.47 9.21
CA VAL A 119 -0.77 7.88 9.92
C VAL A 119 -1.54 8.95 10.68
N ARG A 120 -2.84 9.10 10.41
CA ARG A 120 -3.76 9.96 11.15
C ARG A 120 -4.55 9.20 12.21
N LYS A 121 -5.10 8.04 11.86
CA LYS A 121 -5.83 7.16 12.78
C LYS A 121 -5.52 5.71 12.47
N LEU A 122 -5.19 4.94 13.50
CA LEU A 122 -4.98 3.51 13.39
C LEU A 122 -6.24 2.76 13.82
N PHE A 123 -6.71 1.81 12.99
CA PHE A 123 -7.85 0.96 13.35
C PHE A 123 -7.40 -0.15 14.29
N SER A 124 -8.30 -0.65 15.14
CA SER A 124 -8.04 -1.88 15.90
C SER A 124 -7.90 -3.09 14.95
N PRO A 125 -7.30 -4.22 15.37
CA PRO A 125 -7.18 -5.40 14.53
C PRO A 125 -8.53 -5.91 14.01
N LYS A 126 -9.58 -5.84 14.85
CA LYS A 126 -10.95 -6.20 14.47
C LYS A 126 -11.50 -5.25 13.40
N GLN A 127 -11.37 -3.94 13.61
CA GLN A 127 -11.81 -2.92 12.64
C GLN A 127 -11.05 -3.03 11.31
N SER A 128 -9.76 -3.37 11.34
CA SER A 128 -8.94 -3.59 10.14
C SER A 128 -9.47 -4.77 9.33
N ALA A 129 -9.75 -5.90 9.99
CA ALA A 129 -10.30 -7.08 9.33
C ALA A 129 -11.71 -6.84 8.76
N GLU A 130 -12.57 -6.12 9.49
CA GLU A 130 -13.90 -5.73 9.02
C GLU A 130 -13.81 -4.76 7.83
N TYR A 131 -12.89 -3.80 7.88
CA TYR A 131 -12.64 -2.87 6.77
C TYR A 131 -12.27 -3.63 5.50
N MET A 132 -11.28 -4.53 5.56
CA MET A 132 -10.83 -5.30 4.39
C MET A 132 -11.93 -6.16 3.77
N LYS A 133 -12.84 -6.71 4.57
CA LYS A 133 -14.00 -7.46 4.05
C LYS A 133 -14.99 -6.55 3.32
N ARG A 134 -15.22 -5.35 3.84
CA ARG A 134 -16.11 -4.33 3.28
C ARG A 134 -15.56 -3.74 1.98
N SER A 135 -14.29 -3.36 1.97
CA SER A 135 -13.67 -2.60 0.88
C SER A 135 -13.34 -3.46 -0.34
N ALA A 136 -13.28 -4.77 -0.18
CA ALA A 136 -12.99 -5.71 -1.26
C ALA A 136 -14.22 -6.07 -2.14
N THR A 137 -15.39 -5.49 -1.89
CA THR A 137 -16.59 -5.76 -2.70
C THR A 137 -16.56 -4.95 -4.00
N THR A 138 -17.12 -5.53 -5.07
CA THR A 138 -17.24 -4.86 -6.38
C THR A 138 -17.95 -3.51 -6.27
N ASP A 139 -19.01 -3.43 -5.46
CA ASP A 139 -19.77 -2.19 -5.27
C ASP A 139 -18.95 -1.11 -4.56
N ALA A 140 -18.19 -1.48 -3.52
CA ALA A 140 -17.32 -0.54 -2.81
C ALA A 140 -16.20 0.00 -3.73
N ILE A 141 -15.59 -0.88 -4.53
CA ILE A 141 -14.58 -0.49 -5.51
C ILE A 141 -15.19 0.44 -6.58
N ALA A 142 -16.37 0.12 -7.09
CA ALA A 142 -17.05 0.94 -8.09
C ALA A 142 -17.44 2.32 -7.55
N GLU A 143 -17.89 2.40 -6.29
CA GLU A 143 -18.19 3.67 -5.63
C GLU A 143 -16.94 4.52 -5.44
N ASP A 144 -15.84 3.92 -5.00
CA ASP A 144 -14.55 4.62 -4.83
C ASP A 144 -14.02 5.14 -6.17
N LEU A 145 -14.06 4.33 -7.23
CA LEU A 145 -13.65 4.75 -8.58
C LEU A 145 -14.51 5.89 -9.13
N LYS A 146 -15.81 5.91 -8.82
CA LYS A 146 -16.69 7.01 -9.23
C LYS A 146 -16.28 8.35 -8.61
N LYS A 147 -15.77 8.33 -7.37
CA LYS A 147 -15.35 9.53 -6.63
C LYS A 147 -13.91 9.93 -6.95
N ASN A 148 -13.02 8.96 -6.99
CA ASN A 148 -11.57 9.16 -6.97
C ASN A 148 -10.85 8.70 -8.25
N GLY A 149 -11.54 8.05 -9.20
CA GLY A 149 -10.91 7.40 -10.35
C GLY A 149 -10.08 8.32 -11.25
N LYS A 150 -10.53 9.57 -11.50
CA LYS A 150 -9.73 10.55 -12.26
C LYS A 150 -8.45 10.94 -11.52
N PHE A 151 -8.52 11.08 -10.21
CA PHE A 151 -7.37 11.36 -9.37
C PHE A 151 -6.40 10.17 -9.37
N TYR A 152 -6.92 8.93 -9.25
CA TYR A 152 -6.09 7.73 -9.35
C TYR A 152 -5.40 7.60 -10.71
N GLU A 153 -6.07 7.96 -11.81
CA GLU A 153 -5.46 7.98 -13.13
C GLU A 153 -4.29 8.97 -13.19
N ALA A 154 -4.51 10.21 -12.71
CA ALA A 154 -3.49 11.25 -12.65
C ALA A 154 -2.31 10.83 -11.75
N PHE A 155 -2.61 10.29 -10.57
CA PHE A 155 -1.63 9.78 -9.62
C PHE A 155 -0.80 8.65 -10.23
N ASN A 156 -1.44 7.63 -10.83
CA ASN A 156 -0.75 6.54 -11.52
C ASN A 156 0.17 7.05 -12.62
N ARG A 157 -0.28 8.01 -13.44
CA ARG A 157 0.53 8.63 -14.49
C ARG A 157 1.76 9.34 -13.91
N TRP A 158 1.60 10.05 -12.79
CA TRP A 158 2.72 10.67 -12.10
C TRP A 158 3.73 9.64 -11.57
N LEU A 159 3.27 8.53 -11.00
CA LEU A 159 4.18 7.46 -10.56
C LEU A 159 4.98 6.89 -11.74
N GLU A 160 4.34 6.70 -12.89
CA GLU A 160 5.02 6.24 -14.11
C GLU A 160 6.10 7.21 -14.58
N THR A 161 5.87 8.53 -14.51
CA THR A 161 6.91 9.51 -14.87
C THR A 161 8.08 9.44 -13.89
N LYS A 162 7.80 9.33 -12.58
CA LYS A 162 8.84 9.24 -11.54
C LYS A 162 9.71 7.98 -11.62
N ARG A 163 9.14 6.85 -12.06
CA ARG A 163 9.94 5.63 -12.31
C ARG A 163 10.88 5.76 -13.52
N ARG A 164 10.55 6.62 -14.49
CA ARG A 164 11.35 6.84 -15.71
C ARG A 164 12.41 7.93 -15.55
N GLU A 165 12.32 8.76 -14.50
CA GLU A 165 13.32 9.77 -14.22
C GLU A 165 14.70 9.10 -13.98
N PRO A 166 15.78 9.61 -14.59
CA PRO A 166 17.11 9.08 -14.36
C PRO A 166 17.40 9.11 -12.86
N ARG A 167 17.96 8.03 -12.31
CA ARG A 167 18.43 8.01 -10.94
C ARG A 167 19.55 9.05 -10.82
N THR A 168 19.24 10.25 -10.34
CA THR A 168 20.27 11.21 -9.92
C THR A 168 21.10 10.53 -8.85
N LYS A 169 22.40 10.39 -9.16
CA LYS A 169 23.41 9.80 -8.29
C LYS A 169 23.65 10.69 -7.08
#